data_AF-A0A4Q3TTJ6-F1
#
_entry.id   AF-A0A4Q3TTJ6-F1
#
_cell.length_a   1.000
_cell.length_b   1.000
_cell.length_c   1.000
_cell.angle_alpha   90.00
_cell.angle_beta   90.00
_cell.angle_gamma   90.00
#
_symmetry.space_group_name_H-M   'P 1'
#
loop_
_entity.id
_entity.type
_entity.pdbx_description
1 polymer ?
#
loop_
_entity_poly.entity_id
_entity_poly.type
_entity_poly.pdbx_seq_one_letter_code
_entity_poly.pdbx_strand_id
1 'polypeptide(L)'
;YKNRLDAEAGYDEDGWEFTGNASRSIGPASARLQVQYSPDAAGSTDSFTWIEGRVGWDFTNRLNGTVAVGRREQNGAPDYTGWNAGVTYAVTDTLDLDLRYYDTDAHTFGEQYEDALVARVAYAF
;
A
#
# COMPACT_ATOMS: atom_id res chain seq x y z
N TYR A 1 16.94 3.51 -4.67
CA TYR A 1 17.28 3.10 -6.04
C TYR A 1 16.43 1.90 -6.38
N LYS A 2 15.50 2.07 -7.33
CA LYS A 2 14.76 0.97 -7.96
C LYS A 2 15.26 0.88 -9.40
N ASN A 3 15.46 -0.34 -9.89
CA ASN A 3 15.87 -0.60 -11.27
C ASN A 3 14.87 -1.59 -11.86
N ARG A 4 14.28 -1.23 -13.01
CA ARG A 4 13.38 -2.12 -13.76
C ARG A 4 14.16 -2.71 -14.92
N LEU A 5 14.49 -4.00 -14.80
CA LEU A 5 15.12 -4.75 -15.89
C LEU A 5 14.13 -4.89 -17.06
N ASP A 6 14.62 -4.68 -18.28
CA ASP A 6 13.87 -4.80 -19.55
C ASP A 6 12.71 -3.80 -19.71
N ALA A 7 12.92 -2.52 -19.42
CA ALA A 7 11.94 -1.49 -19.74
C ALA A 7 11.79 -1.33 -21.28
N GLU A 8 10.56 -1.20 -21.76
CA GLU A 8 10.31 -0.91 -23.18
C GLU A 8 10.92 0.45 -23.56
N ALA A 9 11.40 0.58 -24.81
CA ALA A 9 11.99 1.82 -25.28
C ALA A 9 11.02 3.01 -25.12
N GLY A 10 11.40 4.01 -24.32
CA GLY A 10 10.56 5.16 -23.97
C GLY A 10 10.09 5.20 -22.51
N TYR A 11 10.47 4.21 -21.70
CA TYR A 11 10.19 4.15 -20.26
C TYR A 11 11.50 4.27 -19.46
N ASP A 12 11.50 5.03 -18.37
CA ASP A 12 12.69 5.23 -17.54
C ASP A 12 13.00 3.98 -16.69
N GLU A 13 14.27 3.52 -16.75
CA GLU A 13 14.77 2.30 -16.10
C GLU A 13 15.15 2.49 -14.63
N ASP A 14 15.46 3.72 -14.24
CA ASP A 14 15.99 4.09 -12.93
C ASP A 14 15.03 5.05 -12.20
N GLY A 15 14.98 4.95 -10.86
CA GLY A 15 14.17 5.86 -10.07
C GLY A 15 14.59 5.95 -8.59
N TRP A 16 14.23 7.07 -7.99
CA TRP A 16 14.47 7.36 -6.57
C TRP A 16 13.16 7.43 -5.82
N GLU A 17 12.95 6.55 -4.85
CA GLU A 17 11.79 6.61 -3.96
C GLU A 17 12.25 6.78 -2.52
N PHE A 18 11.62 7.72 -1.82
CA PHE A 18 11.78 7.97 -0.40
C PHE A 18 10.49 7.60 0.32
N THR A 19 10.60 6.82 1.39
CA THR A 19 9.45 6.44 2.23
C THR A 19 9.69 6.85 3.67
N GLY A 20 8.79 7.65 4.22
CA GLY A 20 8.74 8.02 5.63
C GLY A 20 7.49 7.45 6.30
N ASN A 21 7.65 6.91 7.51
CA ASN A 21 6.52 6.44 8.32
C ASN A 21 6.60 7.02 9.72
N ALA A 22 5.46 7.45 10.26
CA ALA A 22 5.28 7.74 11.67
C ALA A 22 4.10 6.91 12.17
N SER A 23 4.28 6.19 13.27
CA SER A 23 3.21 5.35 13.84
C SER A 23 3.20 5.39 15.35
N ARG A 24 2.02 5.16 15.93
CA ARG A 24 1.84 5.07 17.37
C ARG A 24 0.72 4.08 17.71
N SER A 25 0.93 3.31 18.77
CA SER A 25 -0.09 2.47 19.39
C SER A 25 -0.44 2.99 20.79
N ILE A 26 -1.73 2.99 21.13
CA ILE A 26 -2.26 3.38 22.43
C ILE A 26 -3.30 2.33 22.83
N GLY A 27 -2.90 1.41 23.70
CA GLY A 27 -3.72 0.23 24.00
C GLY A 27 -3.96 -0.61 22.72
N PRO A 28 -5.20 -1.07 22.45
CA PRO A 28 -5.52 -1.84 21.25
C PRO A 28 -5.58 -0.99 19.98
N ALA A 29 -5.58 0.34 20.09
CA ALA A 29 -5.64 1.23 18.94
C ALA A 29 -4.24 1.50 18.37
N SER A 30 -4.13 1.53 17.05
CA SER A 30 -2.91 1.93 16.35
C SER A 30 -3.22 2.92 15.23
N ALA A 31 -2.27 3.81 14.95
CA ALA A 31 -2.32 4.72 13.82
C ALA A 31 -0.96 4.82 13.15
N ARG A 32 -0.96 4.99 11.83
CA ARG A 32 0.23 5.25 11.00
C ARG A 32 -0.08 6.34 9.98
N LEU A 33 0.87 7.24 9.79
CA LEU A 33 0.97 8.12 8.63
C LEU A 33 2.18 7.67 7.80
N GLN A 34 1.99 7.51 6.51
CA GLN A 34 3.04 7.21 5.55
C GLN A 34 3.08 8.29 4.48
N VAL A 35 4.29 8.69 4.11
CA VAL A 35 4.56 9.51 2.93
C VAL A 35 5.57 8.76 2.07
N GLN A 36 5.23 8.55 0.80
CA GLN A 36 6.18 8.09 -0.21
C GLN A 36 6.31 9.16 -1.28
N TYR A 37 7.53 9.45 -1.71
CA TYR A 37 7.81 10.46 -2.71
C TYR A 37 8.86 9.95 -3.68
N SER A 38 8.62 10.15 -4.97
CA SER A 38 9.54 9.82 -6.04
C SER A 38 9.63 11.02 -6.98
N PRO A 39 10.76 11.75 -7.02
CA PRO A 39 10.97 12.81 -8.01
C PRO A 39 11.17 12.27 -9.43
N ASP A 40 11.59 11.00 -9.51
CA ASP A 40 11.88 10.26 -10.73
C ASP A 40 11.49 8.80 -10.46
N ALA A 41 10.42 8.33 -11.09
CA ALA A 41 9.83 7.00 -10.88
C ALA A 41 10.00 6.14 -12.12
N ALA A 42 10.27 4.84 -11.90
CA ALA A 42 10.42 3.90 -13.00
C ALA A 42 9.06 3.64 -13.69
N GLY A 43 9.09 3.39 -14.99
CA GLY A 43 7.89 3.15 -15.80
C GLY A 43 7.36 4.44 -16.46
N SER A 44 6.04 4.50 -16.74
CA SER A 44 5.41 5.68 -17.37
C SER A 44 5.13 6.80 -16.37
N THR A 45 5.33 6.53 -15.09
CA THR A 45 5.08 7.49 -14.02
C THR A 45 6.36 8.28 -13.79
N ASP A 46 6.45 9.49 -14.30
CA ASP A 46 7.65 10.33 -14.17
C ASP A 46 7.94 10.65 -12.69
N SER A 47 6.91 11.01 -11.92
CA SER A 47 7.07 11.36 -10.51
C SER A 47 5.77 11.09 -9.75
N PHE A 48 5.86 10.84 -8.44
CA PHE A 48 4.67 10.71 -7.62
C PHE A 48 4.87 11.13 -6.16
N THR A 49 3.76 11.46 -5.52
CA THR A 49 3.62 11.54 -4.07
C THR A 49 2.47 10.65 -3.62
N TRP A 50 2.68 9.85 -2.58
CA TRP A 50 1.66 9.06 -1.92
C TRP A 50 1.61 9.44 -0.45
N ILE A 51 0.44 9.86 0.04
CA ILE A 51 0.22 10.12 1.46
C ILE A 51 -0.90 9.22 1.93
N GLU A 52 -0.65 8.40 2.96
CA GLU A 52 -1.62 7.44 3.49
C GLU A 52 -1.73 7.52 5.00
N GLY A 53 -2.96 7.59 5.49
CA GLY A 53 -3.31 7.36 6.88
C GLY A 53 -3.86 5.95 7.05
N ARG A 54 -3.37 5.23 8.06
CA ARG A 54 -3.90 3.93 8.49
C ARG A 54 -4.27 3.98 9.95
N VAL A 55 -5.41 3.39 10.29
CA VAL A 55 -5.79 3.09 11.67
C VAL A 55 -5.98 1.58 11.82
N GLY A 56 -5.80 1.08 13.03
CA GLY A 56 -6.00 -0.32 13.34
C GLY A 56 -6.46 -0.56 14.77
N TRP A 57 -7.05 -1.74 14.97
CA TRP A 57 -7.56 -2.17 16.26
C TRP A 57 -7.26 -3.65 16.51
N ASP A 58 -6.66 -3.93 17.66
CA ASP A 58 -6.48 -5.28 18.18
C ASP A 58 -7.75 -5.72 18.91
N PHE A 59 -8.58 -6.52 18.24
CA PHE A 59 -9.82 -7.05 18.82
C PHE A 59 -9.53 -8.12 19.88
N THR A 60 -8.48 -8.90 19.64
CA THR A 60 -7.94 -9.89 20.59
C THR A 60 -6.41 -9.93 20.45
N ASN A 61 -5.73 -10.78 21.22
CA ASN A 61 -4.31 -11.04 21.05
C ASN A 61 -3.95 -11.77 19.74
N ARG A 62 -4.95 -12.22 18.96
CA ARG A 62 -4.76 -12.94 17.69
C ARG A 62 -5.48 -12.30 16.50
N LEU A 63 -6.37 -11.34 16.74
CA LEU A 63 -7.22 -10.74 15.71
C LEU A 63 -7.00 -9.24 15.67
N ASN A 64 -6.46 -8.75 14.55
CA ASN A 64 -6.24 -7.34 14.28
C ASN A 64 -7.03 -6.93 13.03
N GLY A 65 -7.63 -5.74 13.05
CA GLY A 65 -8.21 -5.11 11.87
C GLY A 65 -7.54 -3.79 11.54
N THR A 66 -7.46 -3.47 10.26
CA THR A 66 -6.90 -2.20 9.78
C THR A 66 -7.72 -1.64 8.64
N VAL A 67 -7.80 -0.31 8.58
CA VAL A 67 -8.26 0.43 7.40
C VAL A 67 -7.24 1.51 7.09
N ALA A 68 -6.98 1.73 5.81
CA ALA A 68 -6.10 2.78 5.33
C ALA A 68 -6.74 3.49 4.15
N VAL A 69 -6.45 4.78 4.04
CA VAL A 69 -6.82 5.62 2.89
C VAL A 69 -5.63 6.49 2.56
N GLY A 70 -5.35 6.63 1.27
CA GLY A 70 -4.27 7.46 0.79
C GLY A 70 -4.57 8.11 -0.55
N ARG A 71 -3.91 9.24 -0.79
CA ARG A 71 -3.97 9.97 -2.05
C ARG A 71 -2.65 9.80 -2.77
N ARG A 72 -2.72 9.45 -4.05
CA ARG A 72 -1.60 9.47 -4.99
C ARG A 72 -1.77 10.63 -5.95
N GLU A 73 -0.75 11.46 -6.02
CA GLU A 73 -0.60 12.50 -7.04
C GLU A 73 0.60 12.13 -7.91
N GLN A 74 0.44 12.16 -9.22
CA GLN A 74 1.40 11.61 -10.17
C GLN A 74 1.53 12.46 -11.43
N ASN A 75 2.72 12.45 -12.02
CA ASN A 75 2.94 12.87 -13.40
C ASN A 75 3.15 11.63 -14.27
N GLY A 76 2.62 11.64 -15.50
CA GLY A 76 2.68 10.47 -16.41
C GLY A 76 1.65 9.38 -16.14
N ALA A 77 0.86 9.49 -15.06
CA ALA A 77 -0.25 8.60 -14.72
C ALA A 77 -1.39 9.36 -14.03
N PRO A 78 -2.63 8.83 -14.02
CA PRO A 78 -3.73 9.44 -13.28
C PRO A 78 -3.49 9.51 -11.78
N ASP A 79 -3.95 10.61 -11.19
CA ASP A 79 -4.10 10.74 -9.75
C ASP A 79 -5.24 9.86 -9.25
N TYR A 80 -5.12 9.31 -8.06
CA TYR A 80 -6.17 8.51 -7.46
C TYR A 80 -6.12 8.51 -5.93
N THR A 81 -7.27 8.26 -5.34
CA THR A 81 -7.44 7.95 -3.93
C THR A 81 -7.60 6.45 -3.82
N GLY A 82 -6.73 5.80 -3.06
CA GLY A 82 -6.82 4.38 -2.77
C GLY A 82 -7.21 4.15 -1.32
N TRP A 83 -7.99 3.10 -1.07
CA TRP A 83 -8.26 2.64 0.28
C TRP A 83 -8.14 1.12 0.37
N ASN A 84 -7.88 0.64 1.58
CA ASN A 84 -7.93 -0.78 1.85
C ASN A 84 -8.43 -1.05 3.27
N ALA A 85 -9.12 -2.17 3.44
CA ALA A 85 -9.58 -2.65 4.74
C ALA A 85 -9.32 -4.15 4.83
N GLY A 86 -8.83 -4.60 5.98
CA GLY A 86 -8.51 -6.01 6.15
C GLY A 86 -8.40 -6.43 7.59
N VAL A 87 -8.44 -7.74 7.78
CA VAL A 87 -8.28 -8.41 9.07
C VAL A 87 -7.15 -9.43 8.98
N THR A 88 -6.32 -9.46 10.02
CA THR A 88 -5.27 -10.47 10.19
C THR A 88 -5.61 -11.34 11.40
N TYR A 89 -5.54 -12.65 11.22
CA TYR A 89 -5.71 -13.64 12.27
C TYR A 89 -4.47 -14.50 12.43
N ALA A 90 -3.86 -14.46 13.62
CA ALA A 90 -2.79 -15.35 14.03
C ALA A 90 -3.38 -16.73 14.38
N VAL A 91 -3.27 -17.67 13.45
CA VAL A 91 -3.73 -19.06 13.63
C VAL A 91 -2.87 -19.75 14.69
N THR A 92 -1.55 -19.51 14.62
CA THR A 92 -0.55 -19.94 15.60
C THR A 92 0.48 -18.83 15.79
N ASP A 93 1.46 -19.03 16.67
CA ASP A 93 2.51 -18.03 16.90
C ASP A 93 3.46 -17.84 15.69
N THR A 94 3.37 -18.70 14.67
CA THR A 94 4.18 -18.67 13.44
C THR A 94 3.38 -18.61 12.15
N LEU A 95 2.04 -18.62 12.22
CA LEU A 95 1.16 -18.69 11.05
C LEU A 95 0.06 -17.63 11.13
N ASP A 96 0.06 -16.72 10.17
CA ASP A 96 -0.92 -15.66 10.01
C ASP A 96 -1.75 -15.83 8.72
N LEU A 97 -3.03 -15.51 8.82
CA LEU A 97 -3.95 -15.33 7.68
C LEU A 97 -4.39 -13.87 7.62
N ASP A 98 -4.26 -13.22 6.47
CA ASP A 98 -4.78 -11.87 6.22
C ASP A 98 -5.78 -11.91 5.07
N LEU A 99 -6.95 -11.29 5.26
CA LEU A 99 -7.93 -11.05 4.22
C LEU A 99 -8.12 -9.54 4.08
N ARG A 100 -7.90 -9.01 2.87
CA ARG A 100 -7.88 -7.57 2.62
C ARG A 100 -8.54 -7.21 1.30
N TYR A 101 -9.40 -6.21 1.37
CA TYR A 101 -9.99 -5.57 0.22
C TYR A 101 -9.24 -4.28 -0.11
N TYR A 102 -9.02 -4.05 -1.39
CA TYR A 102 -8.40 -2.86 -1.96
C TYR A 102 -9.33 -2.26 -2.99
N ASP A 103 -9.40 -0.94 -3.05
CA ASP A 103 -10.21 -0.22 -4.03
C ASP A 103 -9.65 1.21 -4.22
N THR A 104 -10.00 1.85 -5.33
CA THR A 104 -9.56 3.21 -5.69
C THR A 104 -10.73 4.09 -6.12
N ASP A 105 -10.53 5.34 -6.47
CA ASP A 105 -11.54 6.18 -7.16
C ASP A 105 -11.29 6.26 -8.68
N ALA A 106 -10.34 5.47 -9.19
CA ALA A 106 -9.75 5.60 -10.51
C ALA A 106 -10.15 4.46 -11.48
N HIS A 107 -11.29 3.83 -11.26
CA HIS A 107 -11.74 2.67 -12.05
C HIS A 107 -11.85 2.95 -13.56
N THR A 108 -12.01 4.23 -13.97
CA THR A 108 -12.09 4.62 -15.38
C THR A 108 -10.75 4.58 -16.12
N PHE A 109 -9.64 4.37 -15.41
CA PHE A 109 -8.28 4.41 -15.97
C PHE A 109 -7.69 3.03 -16.27
N GLY A 110 -8.49 1.97 -16.18
CA GLY A 110 -8.14 0.60 -16.60
C GLY A 110 -8.12 -0.42 -15.46
N GLU A 111 -7.96 -1.70 -15.83
CA GLU A 111 -8.04 -2.86 -14.92
C GLU A 111 -7.08 -2.76 -13.72
N GLN A 112 -5.95 -2.06 -13.86
CA GLN A 112 -4.98 -1.88 -12.78
C GLN A 112 -5.49 -1.05 -11.59
N TYR A 113 -6.61 -0.34 -11.75
CA TYR A 113 -7.25 0.49 -10.71
C TYR A 113 -8.55 -0.13 -10.17
N GLU A 114 -8.92 -1.32 -10.65
CA GLU A 114 -10.08 -2.05 -10.15
C GLU A 114 -9.85 -2.56 -8.72
N ASP A 115 -10.95 -2.91 -8.08
CA ASP A 115 -10.93 -3.44 -6.74
C ASP A 115 -10.43 -4.89 -6.69
N ALA A 116 -9.88 -5.27 -5.55
CA ALA A 116 -9.33 -6.61 -5.36
C ALA A 116 -9.55 -7.11 -3.93
N LEU A 117 -10.01 -8.36 -3.82
CA LEU A 117 -10.00 -9.11 -2.57
C LEU A 117 -8.79 -10.06 -2.55
N VAL A 118 -7.89 -9.84 -1.60
CA VAL A 118 -6.61 -10.56 -1.49
C VAL A 118 -6.59 -11.37 -0.20
N ALA A 119 -6.25 -12.64 -0.32
CA ALA A 119 -5.95 -13.52 0.81
C ALA A 119 -4.43 -13.78 0.87
N ARG A 120 -3.84 -13.61 2.04
CA ARG A 120 -2.42 -13.85 2.30
C ARG A 120 -2.25 -14.86 3.42
N VAL A 121 -1.34 -15.81 3.20
CA VAL A 121 -0.83 -16.72 4.23
C VAL A 121 0.64 -16.37 4.47
N ALA A 122 1.00 -16.13 5.73
CA ALA A 122 2.39 -15.84 6.10
C ALA A 122 2.85 -16.83 7.17
N TYR A 123 4.01 -17.45 6.93
CA TYR A 123 4.65 -18.38 7.85
C TYR A 123 6.05 -17.88 8.20
N ALA A 124 6.38 -17.82 9.48
CA ALA A 124 7.70 -17.43 9.98
C ALA A 124 8.41 -18.64 10.62
N PHE A 125 9.71 -18.80 10.32
CA PHE A 125 10.58 -19.88 10.80
C PHE A 125 11.84 -19.34 11.48
#